data_AF-A0A928ZUZ5-F1
#
_entry.id   AF-A0A928ZUZ5-F1
#
_cell.length_a   1.000
_cell.length_b   1.000
_cell.length_c   1.000
_cell.angle_alpha   90.00
_cell.angle_beta   90.00
_cell.angle_gamma   90.00
#
_symmetry.space_group_name_H-M   'P 1'
#
loop_
_entity.id
_entity.type
_entity.pdbx_description
1 polymer ?
#
loop_
_entity_poly.entity_id
_entity_poly.type
_entity_poly.pdbx_seq_one_letter_code
_entity_poly.pdbx_strand_id
1 'polypeptide(L)'
;MRLDIRELNLGSDSAERDINLGLAEYFYPNVTYQKFLSGRKTILVGNRGAGKSAIFKYIATTEARKGNLVLELSPEEYSYELLSDHLTSEEDGFWRKQSAYSVAWQYLLYTLIFKNIAQTKRGLLLGPTKNIYAYVAKQNLLQQTSSIITLVDYLKRIEQVKTSALANGLRSRDLQALYSLDEIRTLLPSLQTVLKNTKIKILIDELDKGWDNSEDAKFFIAGLFQATQKLNLLSPNLRVYISIRQELFDNIPQIYEDAQKIREDVEVIRWGRNELLELIARRIVHSFPQAARLDAQKLWRSVFVARMQASDIETLDYIIDRTQLRPRELLQFCKLCAERIDCSLAGRRIDEIAIATAEEAYSEQKTRDLASEYRFQYPHLLDVFEIFRGKRSHYEKEALDYLLLAIVCGEYDVEQATPWILDMDYLELKQILWKIGFLKAWVPRYTNRRTSLAGAYLGHYEVPTINLENIERFRIHPACTSFLHLKNPA
;
A
#
# COMPACT_ATOMS: atom_id res chain seq x y z
N MET A 1 21.34 18.06 24.81
CA MET A 1 22.21 17.90 23.63
C MET A 1 21.67 18.77 22.51
N ARG A 2 22.52 19.55 21.84
CA ARG A 2 22.14 20.30 20.63
C ARG A 2 22.66 19.51 19.43
N LEU A 3 21.76 19.15 18.52
CA LEU A 3 22.09 18.45 17.28
C LEU A 3 22.21 19.48 16.16
N ASP A 4 23.13 19.24 15.23
CA ASP A 4 23.22 20.06 14.02
C ASP A 4 22.20 19.57 13.00
N ILE A 5 21.07 20.28 12.88
CA ILE A 5 19.95 19.85 12.03
C ILE A 5 20.34 19.78 10.55
N ARG A 6 21.45 20.40 10.13
CA ARG A 6 21.97 20.29 8.77
C ARG A 6 22.39 18.86 8.40
N GLU A 7 22.75 18.06 9.39
CA GLU A 7 23.12 16.65 9.22
C GLU A 7 21.90 15.71 9.35
N LEU A 8 20.71 16.25 9.66
CA LEU A 8 19.50 15.44 9.81
C LEU A 8 19.10 14.86 8.45
N ASN A 9 19.23 13.55 8.32
CA ASN A 9 18.76 12.79 7.17
C ASN A 9 17.63 11.84 7.60
N LEU A 10 16.41 12.19 7.23
CA LEU A 10 15.21 11.38 7.49
C LEU A 10 14.95 10.31 6.42
N GLY A 11 15.88 10.06 5.51
CA GLY A 11 15.80 9.07 4.44
C GLY A 11 15.01 9.55 3.21
N SER A 12 14.62 8.61 2.34
CA SER A 12 13.86 8.88 1.11
C SER A 12 12.36 8.60 1.27
N ASP A 13 11.55 9.16 0.38
CA ASP A 13 10.09 8.90 0.31
C ASP A 13 9.77 7.57 -0.40
N SER A 14 10.71 7.06 -1.20
CA SER A 14 10.63 5.78 -1.91
C SER A 14 11.49 4.75 -1.18
N ALA A 15 10.92 3.57 -0.90
CA ALA A 15 11.63 2.51 -0.19
C ALA A 15 12.83 1.98 -0.99
N GLU A 16 12.73 2.01 -2.32
CA GLU A 16 13.78 1.62 -3.27
C GLU A 16 15.01 2.52 -3.16
N ARG A 17 14.81 3.81 -2.89
CA ARG A 17 15.91 4.76 -2.64
C ARG A 17 16.36 4.70 -1.18
N ASP A 18 15.43 4.55 -0.25
CA ASP A 18 15.69 4.51 1.19
C ASP A 18 16.57 3.31 1.59
N ILE A 19 16.51 2.20 0.85
CA ILE A 19 17.37 1.04 1.10
C ILE A 19 18.86 1.37 1.02
N ASN A 20 19.25 2.25 0.10
CA ASN A 20 20.63 2.68 -0.08
C ASN A 20 21.06 3.74 0.95
N LEU A 21 20.11 4.35 1.65
CA LEU A 21 20.36 5.38 2.67
C LEU A 21 20.46 4.81 4.08
N GLY A 22 20.01 3.58 4.31
CA GLY A 22 20.04 2.94 5.62
C GLY A 22 18.69 2.38 6.10
N LEU A 23 17.69 2.17 5.22
CA LEU A 23 16.39 1.62 5.62
C LEU A 23 16.54 0.38 6.52
N ALA A 24 17.50 -0.50 6.22
CA ALA A 24 17.76 -1.69 7.03
C ALA A 24 18.24 -1.40 8.47
N GLU A 25 18.80 -0.21 8.71
CA GLU A 25 19.39 0.20 9.98
C GLU A 25 18.39 0.93 10.87
N TYR A 26 17.52 1.75 10.28
CA TYR A 26 16.49 2.51 11.01
C TYR A 26 15.05 1.99 10.84
N PHE A 27 14.86 0.81 10.23
CA PHE A 27 13.53 0.20 10.11
C PHE A 27 12.90 0.00 11.50
N TYR A 28 11.61 0.34 11.62
CA TYR A 28 10.83 0.08 12.83
C TYR A 28 9.99 -1.21 12.64
N PRO A 29 10.35 -2.34 13.29
CA PRO A 29 9.65 -3.60 13.13
C PRO A 29 8.36 -3.64 13.97
N ASN A 30 7.29 -3.05 13.45
CA ASN A 30 5.97 -3.03 14.09
C ASN A 30 5.31 -4.43 14.15
N VAL A 31 4.15 -4.51 14.80
CA VAL A 31 3.40 -5.76 14.94
C VAL A 31 3.01 -6.37 13.59
N THR A 32 2.64 -5.52 12.62
CA THR A 32 2.33 -5.94 11.24
C THR A 32 3.54 -6.69 10.64
N TYR A 33 4.74 -6.11 10.70
CA TYR A 33 5.97 -6.77 10.25
C TYR A 33 6.18 -8.14 10.91
N GLN A 34 6.01 -8.24 12.24
CA GLN A 34 6.20 -9.50 12.96
C GLN A 34 5.25 -10.62 12.51
N LYS A 35 4.00 -10.26 12.18
CA LYS A 35 3.02 -11.22 11.65
C LYS A 35 3.46 -11.76 10.28
N PHE A 36 3.98 -10.92 9.39
CA PHE A 36 4.52 -11.34 8.09
C PHE A 36 5.77 -12.21 8.23
N LEU A 37 6.69 -11.82 9.12
CA LEU A 37 7.90 -12.59 9.38
C LEU A 37 7.58 -14.01 9.86
N SER A 38 6.56 -14.16 10.70
CA SER A 38 6.09 -15.47 11.17
C SER A 38 5.43 -16.34 10.09
N GLY A 39 5.12 -15.78 8.91
CA GLY A 39 4.43 -16.49 7.82
C GLY A 39 2.95 -16.76 8.11
N ARG A 40 2.38 -16.13 9.15
CA ARG A 40 0.94 -16.22 9.50
C ARG A 40 0.04 -15.42 8.57
N LYS A 41 0.59 -14.39 7.94
CA LYS A 41 -0.09 -13.46 7.04
C LYS A 41 0.73 -13.33 5.78
N THR A 42 0.06 -13.31 4.63
CA THR A 42 0.73 -13.28 3.32
C THR A 42 0.25 -12.15 2.43
N ILE A 43 -0.83 -11.44 2.79
CA ILE A 43 -1.36 -10.32 2.00
C ILE A 43 -1.36 -9.06 2.86
N LEU A 44 -0.53 -8.08 2.49
CA LEU A 44 -0.35 -6.81 3.19
C LEU A 44 -1.19 -5.73 2.51
N VAL A 45 -2.18 -5.22 3.23
CA VAL A 45 -3.09 -4.20 2.70
C VAL A 45 -2.82 -2.86 3.37
N GLY A 46 -2.81 -1.78 2.59
CA GLY A 46 -2.80 -0.43 3.15
C GLY A 46 -2.64 0.68 2.11
N ASN A 47 -2.94 1.90 2.52
CA ASN A 47 -2.92 3.08 1.65
C ASN A 47 -1.50 3.47 1.17
N ARG A 48 -1.42 4.41 0.24
CA ARG A 48 -0.13 4.95 -0.22
C ARG A 48 0.59 5.64 0.93
N GLY A 49 1.90 5.38 1.07
CA GLY A 49 2.71 5.95 2.15
C GLY A 49 2.62 5.24 3.51
N ALA A 50 1.85 4.15 3.63
CA ALA A 50 1.72 3.39 4.88
C ALA A 50 2.95 2.53 5.22
N GLY A 51 3.90 2.34 4.28
CA GLY A 51 5.15 1.59 4.52
C GLY A 51 5.17 0.14 4.01
N LYS A 52 4.27 -0.23 3.08
CA LYS A 52 4.22 -1.59 2.48
C LYS A 52 5.56 -1.98 1.82
N SER A 53 6.05 -1.16 0.90
CA SER A 53 7.31 -1.39 0.19
C SER A 53 8.52 -1.38 1.12
N ALA A 54 8.50 -0.55 2.18
CA ALA A 54 9.55 -0.56 3.19
C ALA A 54 9.61 -1.89 3.96
N ILE A 55 8.45 -2.48 4.32
CA ILE A 55 8.39 -3.83 4.90
C ILE A 55 8.95 -4.86 3.94
N PHE A 56 8.57 -4.81 2.66
CA PHE A 56 8.98 -5.79 1.65
C PHE A 56 10.49 -5.73 1.39
N LYS A 57 11.04 -4.53 1.17
CA LYS A 57 12.50 -4.33 1.02
C LYS A 57 13.27 -4.78 2.25
N TYR A 58 12.75 -4.53 3.45
CA TYR A 58 13.38 -4.99 4.69
C TYR A 58 13.35 -6.52 4.83
N ILE A 59 12.22 -7.17 4.51
CA ILE A 59 12.11 -8.64 4.47
C ILE A 59 13.08 -9.22 3.43
N ALA A 60 13.09 -8.67 2.22
CA ALA A 60 13.98 -9.10 1.13
C ALA A 60 15.45 -9.10 1.57
N THR A 61 15.91 -7.95 2.08
CA THR A 61 17.28 -7.75 2.56
C THR A 61 17.62 -8.69 3.71
N THR A 62 16.71 -8.84 4.67
CA THR A 62 16.93 -9.67 5.87
C THR A 62 16.98 -11.16 5.52
N GLU A 63 16.09 -11.63 4.65
CA GLU A 63 16.03 -13.04 4.25
C GLU A 63 17.19 -13.40 3.31
N ALA A 64 17.59 -12.50 2.42
CA ALA A 64 18.79 -12.67 1.59
C ALA A 64 20.06 -12.77 2.46
N ARG A 65 20.20 -11.92 3.49
CA ARG A 65 21.32 -12.01 4.46
C ARG A 65 21.37 -13.33 5.24
N LYS A 66 20.22 -13.99 5.43
CA LYS A 66 20.14 -15.34 6.03
C LYS A 66 20.49 -16.46 5.05
N GLY A 67 20.77 -16.15 3.78
CA GLY A 67 21.04 -17.13 2.73
C GLY A 67 19.79 -17.76 2.12
N ASN A 68 18.60 -17.21 2.38
CA ASN A 68 17.37 -17.68 1.75
C ASN A 68 17.25 -17.14 0.32
N LEU A 69 16.58 -17.88 -0.57
CA LEU A 69 16.29 -17.39 -1.92
C LEU A 69 15.15 -16.37 -1.85
N VAL A 70 15.39 -15.18 -2.36
CA VAL A 70 14.41 -14.08 -2.42
C VAL A 70 14.15 -13.72 -3.86
N LEU A 71 12.88 -13.65 -4.21
CA LEU A 71 12.37 -13.23 -5.51
C LEU A 71 11.49 -12.00 -5.29
N GLU A 72 11.88 -10.87 -5.87
CA GLU A 72 11.07 -9.65 -5.88
C GLU A 72 10.40 -9.52 -7.25
N LEU A 73 9.09 -9.30 -7.25
CA LEU A 73 8.28 -9.07 -8.44
C LEU A 73 7.53 -7.77 -8.26
N SER A 74 7.70 -6.87 -9.21
CA SER A 74 6.97 -5.61 -9.30
C SER A 74 6.16 -5.66 -10.60
N PRO A 75 4.82 -5.79 -10.53
CA PRO A 75 4.02 -5.85 -11.74
C PRO A 75 3.91 -4.56 -12.54
N GLU A 76 4.78 -3.59 -12.29
CA GLU A 76 4.87 -2.34 -13.04
C GLU A 76 5.26 -2.54 -14.51
N GLU A 77 5.89 -3.68 -14.84
CA GLU A 77 6.12 -4.10 -16.24
C GLU A 77 4.82 -4.53 -16.95
N TYR A 78 3.71 -4.68 -16.23
CA TYR A 78 2.47 -5.28 -16.68
C TYR A 78 1.50 -4.13 -16.98
N SER A 79 1.43 -3.64 -18.23
CA SER A 79 0.28 -2.80 -18.57
C SER A 79 -0.96 -3.69 -18.61
N TYR A 80 -1.99 -3.34 -17.84
CA TYR A 80 -3.28 -4.04 -17.88
C TYR A 80 -3.89 -3.98 -19.29
N GLU A 81 -3.53 -2.95 -20.07
CA GLU A 81 -3.79 -2.82 -21.51
C GLU A 81 -3.29 -4.05 -22.31
N LEU A 82 -2.10 -4.59 -22.00
CA LEU A 82 -1.61 -5.81 -22.66
C LEU A 82 -2.42 -7.06 -22.27
N LEU A 83 -3.12 -7.04 -21.14
CA LEU A 83 -3.97 -8.15 -20.71
C LEU A 83 -5.34 -8.08 -21.38
N SER A 84 -5.91 -6.87 -21.54
CA SER A 84 -7.20 -6.66 -22.21
C SER A 84 -7.16 -7.00 -23.70
N ASP A 85 -6.05 -6.68 -24.39
CA ASP A 85 -5.89 -6.95 -25.82
C ASP A 85 -5.74 -8.45 -26.17
N HIS A 86 -5.53 -9.30 -25.17
CA HIS A 86 -5.17 -10.71 -25.37
C HIS A 86 -6.21 -11.71 -24.84
N LEU A 87 -7.26 -11.23 -24.15
CA LEU A 87 -8.39 -12.03 -23.71
C LEU A 87 -9.65 -11.64 -24.49
N THR A 88 -9.62 -11.91 -25.80
CA THR A 88 -10.77 -11.67 -26.68
C THR A 88 -11.81 -12.79 -26.54
N SER A 89 -12.78 -12.61 -25.63
CA SER A 89 -14.20 -12.90 -25.85
C SER A 89 -15.01 -12.62 -24.58
N GLU A 90 -15.99 -11.73 -24.69
CA GLU A 90 -16.97 -11.43 -23.62
C GLU A 90 -17.96 -12.59 -23.38
N GLU A 91 -17.94 -13.62 -24.23
CA GLU A 91 -18.90 -14.73 -24.19
C GLU A 91 -18.49 -15.88 -23.23
N ASP A 92 -17.22 -15.94 -22.80
CA ASP A 92 -16.74 -16.97 -21.87
C ASP A 92 -16.91 -16.51 -20.42
N GLY A 93 -17.94 -17.06 -19.75
CA GLY A 93 -18.38 -16.64 -18.42
C GLY A 93 -17.27 -16.44 -17.36
N PHE A 94 -17.55 -15.50 -16.45
CA PHE A 94 -16.80 -15.05 -15.27
C PHE A 94 -15.76 -16.06 -14.71
N TRP A 95 -16.18 -17.31 -14.45
CA TRP A 95 -15.36 -18.39 -13.88
C TRP A 95 -14.12 -18.78 -14.69
N ARG A 96 -14.21 -18.71 -16.03
CA ARG A 96 -13.15 -19.15 -16.93
C ARG A 96 -12.01 -18.16 -17.01
N LYS A 97 -12.31 -16.85 -16.96
CA LYS A 97 -11.31 -15.77 -16.92
C LYS A 97 -10.47 -15.83 -15.64
N GLN A 98 -11.14 -15.88 -14.49
CA GLN A 98 -10.47 -15.98 -13.19
C GLN A 98 -9.55 -17.21 -13.11
N SER A 99 -10.04 -18.36 -13.56
CA SER A 99 -9.27 -19.61 -13.55
C SER A 99 -8.03 -19.52 -14.45
N ALA A 100 -8.13 -18.87 -15.61
CA ALA A 100 -7.01 -18.69 -16.53
C ALA A 100 -5.90 -17.83 -15.91
N TYR A 101 -6.25 -16.68 -15.32
CA TYR A 101 -5.28 -15.83 -14.62
C TYR A 101 -4.61 -16.55 -13.45
N SER A 102 -5.36 -17.32 -12.65
CA SER A 102 -4.77 -18.08 -11.55
C SER A 102 -3.74 -19.11 -12.02
N VAL A 103 -4.02 -19.81 -13.12
CA VAL A 103 -3.11 -20.81 -13.69
C VAL A 103 -1.89 -20.12 -14.30
N ALA A 104 -2.07 -19.02 -15.02
CA ALA A 104 -0.97 -18.24 -15.60
C ALA A 104 -0.04 -17.67 -14.52
N TRP A 105 -0.59 -17.15 -13.41
CA TRP A 105 0.19 -16.72 -12.27
C TRP A 105 0.99 -17.86 -11.62
N GLN A 106 0.36 -19.02 -11.41
CA GLN A 106 1.07 -20.19 -10.90
C GLN A 106 2.23 -20.57 -11.83
N TYR A 107 1.98 -20.63 -13.14
CA TYR A 107 3.01 -20.94 -14.13
C TYR A 107 4.19 -19.96 -14.05
N LEU A 108 3.92 -18.66 -14.01
CA LEU A 108 4.93 -17.62 -13.86
C LEU A 108 5.75 -17.82 -12.58
N LEU A 109 5.08 -17.94 -11.42
CA LEU A 109 5.75 -18.05 -10.13
C LEU A 109 6.63 -19.30 -10.06
N TYR A 110 6.15 -20.46 -10.54
CA TYR A 110 6.97 -21.68 -10.61
C TYR A 110 8.16 -21.52 -11.55
N THR A 111 7.96 -20.90 -12.72
CA THR A 111 9.03 -20.63 -13.69
C THR A 111 10.14 -19.78 -13.09
N LEU A 112 9.77 -18.73 -12.34
CA LEU A 112 10.72 -17.86 -11.65
C LEU A 112 11.48 -18.60 -10.53
N ILE A 113 10.77 -19.43 -9.75
CA ILE A 113 11.40 -20.31 -8.74
C ILE A 113 12.44 -21.22 -9.41
N PHE A 114 12.08 -21.89 -10.50
CA PHE A 114 12.95 -22.80 -11.22
C PHE A 114 14.17 -22.10 -11.81
N LYS A 115 13.96 -20.94 -12.44
CA LYS A 115 15.03 -20.09 -12.97
C LYS A 115 16.03 -19.71 -11.87
N ASN A 116 15.54 -19.26 -10.72
CA ASN A 116 16.38 -18.85 -9.60
C ASN A 116 17.15 -20.03 -8.99
N ILE A 117 16.51 -21.17 -8.77
CA ILE A 117 17.18 -22.41 -8.31
C ILE A 117 18.31 -22.81 -9.27
N ALA A 118 18.07 -22.73 -10.58
CA ALA A 118 19.05 -23.07 -11.60
C ALA A 118 20.23 -22.08 -11.64
N GLN A 119 20.00 -20.79 -11.34
CA GLN A 119 21.05 -19.75 -11.32
C GLN A 119 21.92 -19.81 -10.06
N THR A 120 21.34 -20.09 -8.89
CA THR A 120 22.07 -19.98 -7.60
C THR A 120 23.00 -21.17 -7.33
N LYS A 121 22.72 -22.37 -7.86
CA LYS A 121 23.56 -23.56 -7.61
C LYS A 121 24.57 -23.82 -8.73
N ARG A 122 25.75 -23.21 -8.60
CA ARG A 122 26.97 -23.52 -9.38
C ARG A 122 27.75 -24.66 -8.72
N GLY A 123 27.31 -25.90 -8.91
CA GLY A 123 27.98 -27.09 -8.40
C GLY A 123 27.53 -28.35 -9.14
N LEU A 124 28.01 -29.54 -8.74
CA LEU A 124 27.53 -30.82 -9.28
C LEU A 124 26.00 -30.91 -9.08
N LEU A 125 25.25 -30.77 -10.18
CA LEU A 125 23.80 -30.89 -10.20
C LEU A 125 23.41 -32.34 -9.94
N LEU A 126 23.27 -32.70 -8.68
CA LEU A 126 22.87 -34.04 -8.24
C LEU A 126 21.37 -34.10 -7.96
N GLY A 127 20.75 -35.19 -8.40
CA GLY A 127 19.38 -35.54 -8.05
C GLY A 127 18.32 -34.52 -8.53
N PRO A 128 17.33 -34.17 -7.69
CA PRO A 128 16.15 -33.38 -8.08
C PRO A 128 16.42 -32.01 -8.70
N THR A 129 17.56 -31.37 -8.38
CA THR A 129 17.94 -30.08 -8.98
C THR A 129 18.27 -30.21 -10.46
N LYS A 130 18.71 -31.40 -10.92
CA LYS A 130 18.97 -31.70 -12.33
C LYS A 130 17.70 -31.63 -13.18
N ASN A 131 16.57 -32.11 -12.67
CA ASN A 131 15.29 -32.09 -13.40
C ASN A 131 14.80 -30.66 -13.63
N ILE A 132 14.88 -29.83 -12.58
CA ILE A 132 14.55 -28.40 -12.65
C ILE A 132 15.49 -27.69 -13.65
N TYR A 133 16.80 -27.94 -13.56
CA TYR A 133 17.77 -27.37 -14.48
C TYR A 133 17.51 -27.78 -15.94
N ALA A 134 17.25 -29.08 -16.18
CA ALA A 134 16.95 -29.60 -17.51
C ALA A 134 15.69 -28.97 -18.12
N TYR A 135 14.65 -28.74 -17.30
CA TYR A 135 13.45 -28.02 -17.72
C TYR A 135 13.77 -26.57 -18.07
N VAL A 136 14.50 -25.85 -17.20
CA VAL A 136 14.92 -24.47 -17.42
C VAL A 136 15.73 -24.31 -18.70
N ALA A 137 16.64 -25.23 -18.98
CA ALA A 137 17.43 -25.26 -20.20
C ALA A 137 16.58 -25.57 -21.44
N LYS A 138 15.71 -26.60 -21.37
CA LYS A 138 14.83 -27.00 -22.47
C LYS A 138 13.89 -25.88 -22.90
N GLN A 139 13.38 -25.11 -21.93
CA GLN A 139 12.44 -24.02 -22.15
C GLN A 139 13.13 -22.66 -22.39
N ASN A 140 14.46 -22.61 -22.46
CA ASN A 140 15.25 -21.38 -22.62
C ASN A 140 14.90 -20.27 -21.60
N LEU A 141 14.48 -20.63 -20.39
CA LEU A 141 13.98 -19.68 -19.39
C LEU A 141 15.07 -18.73 -18.85
N LEU A 142 16.35 -19.08 -19.03
CA LEU A 142 17.47 -18.21 -18.67
C LEU A 142 17.60 -16.99 -19.59
N GLN A 143 17.13 -17.09 -20.85
CA GLN A 143 17.18 -16.00 -21.83
C GLN A 143 15.98 -15.07 -21.74
N GLN A 144 14.87 -15.52 -21.14
CA GLN A 144 13.69 -14.69 -20.91
C GLN A 144 14.00 -13.64 -19.84
N THR A 145 13.97 -12.36 -20.21
CA THR A 145 14.28 -11.25 -19.30
C THR A 145 13.05 -10.72 -18.57
N SER A 146 11.89 -10.66 -19.25
CA SER A 146 10.69 -10.06 -18.69
C SER A 146 9.68 -11.10 -18.17
N SER A 147 9.24 -10.89 -16.94
CA SER A 147 8.32 -11.78 -16.22
C SER A 147 6.87 -11.67 -16.72
N ILE A 148 6.45 -10.49 -17.17
CA ILE A 148 5.12 -10.28 -17.78
C ILE A 148 4.96 -11.09 -19.06
N ILE A 149 6.00 -11.17 -19.90
CA ILE A 149 5.94 -11.89 -21.18
C ILE A 149 5.64 -13.38 -20.93
N THR A 150 6.28 -14.00 -19.94
CA THR A 150 6.00 -15.40 -19.56
C THR A 150 4.53 -15.61 -19.18
N LEU A 151 3.91 -14.67 -18.46
CA LEU A 151 2.50 -14.75 -18.07
C LEU A 151 1.58 -14.58 -19.28
N VAL A 152 1.84 -13.56 -20.11
CA VAL A 152 1.07 -13.25 -21.31
C VAL A 152 1.14 -14.38 -22.33
N ASP A 153 2.33 -14.93 -22.57
CA ASP A 153 2.53 -16.06 -23.47
C ASP A 153 1.76 -17.29 -23.00
N TYR A 154 1.67 -17.50 -21.69
CA TYR A 154 0.88 -18.59 -21.12
C TYR A 154 -0.62 -18.37 -21.30
N LEU A 155 -1.12 -17.15 -21.09
CA LEU A 155 -2.50 -16.78 -21.39
C LEU A 155 -2.83 -16.97 -22.88
N LYS A 156 -1.94 -16.51 -23.78
CA LYS A 156 -2.08 -16.72 -25.23
C LYS A 156 -2.13 -18.21 -25.59
N ARG A 157 -1.32 -19.05 -24.95
CA ARG A 157 -1.35 -20.51 -25.14
C ARG A 157 -2.69 -21.11 -24.74
N ILE A 158 -3.30 -20.66 -23.64
CA ILE A 158 -4.65 -21.07 -23.23
C ILE A 158 -5.67 -20.65 -24.29
N GLU A 159 -5.67 -19.38 -24.70
CA GLU A 159 -6.63 -18.84 -25.67
C GLU A 159 -6.54 -19.52 -27.04
N GLN A 160 -5.32 -19.72 -27.58
CA GLN A 160 -5.12 -20.41 -28.85
C GLN A 160 -5.69 -21.84 -28.85
N VAL A 161 -5.53 -22.56 -27.73
CA VAL A 161 -6.07 -23.91 -27.60
C VAL A 161 -7.60 -23.88 -27.50
N LYS A 162 -8.19 -22.88 -26.81
CA LYS A 162 -9.65 -22.69 -26.75
C LYS A 162 -10.27 -22.42 -28.12
N THR A 163 -9.76 -21.42 -28.85
CA THR A 163 -10.28 -21.05 -30.19
C THR A 163 -10.23 -22.24 -31.15
N SER A 164 -9.13 -23.00 -31.10
CA SER A 164 -8.99 -24.21 -31.92
C SER A 164 -9.88 -25.38 -31.47
N ALA A 165 -10.17 -25.50 -30.16
CA ALA A 165 -11.04 -26.55 -29.63
C ALA A 165 -12.50 -26.37 -30.07
N LEU A 166 -12.98 -25.12 -30.11
CA LEU A 166 -14.31 -24.78 -30.63
C LEU A 166 -14.47 -25.16 -32.12
N ALA A 167 -13.38 -25.12 -32.90
CA ALA A 167 -13.40 -25.47 -34.31
C ALA A 167 -13.36 -26.99 -34.60
N ASN A 168 -12.73 -27.80 -33.73
CA ASN A 168 -12.36 -29.19 -34.08
C ASN A 168 -12.73 -30.28 -33.04
N GLY A 169 -13.40 -29.96 -31.92
CA GLY A 169 -13.96 -30.95 -30.97
C GLY A 169 -12.98 -31.88 -30.21
N LEU A 170 -11.70 -31.92 -30.59
CA LEU A 170 -10.70 -32.92 -30.16
C LEU A 170 -9.65 -32.41 -29.17
N ARG A 171 -9.63 -31.11 -28.81
CA ARG A 171 -8.57 -30.47 -27.98
C ARG A 171 -8.93 -30.21 -26.51
N SER A 172 -9.99 -30.83 -25.99
CA SER A 172 -10.35 -30.70 -24.56
C SER A 172 -9.24 -31.17 -23.61
N ARG A 173 -8.47 -32.19 -24.01
CA ARG A 173 -7.34 -32.73 -23.22
C ARG A 173 -6.17 -31.76 -23.10
N ASP A 174 -5.80 -31.08 -24.19
CA ASP A 174 -4.71 -30.10 -24.18
C ASP A 174 -5.05 -28.91 -23.28
N LEU A 175 -6.30 -28.43 -23.36
CA LEU A 175 -6.78 -27.36 -22.49
C LEU A 175 -6.77 -27.80 -21.03
N GLN A 176 -7.24 -29.02 -20.73
CA GLN A 176 -7.20 -29.59 -19.39
C GLN A 176 -5.76 -29.70 -18.85
N ALA A 177 -4.79 -30.09 -19.69
CA ALA A 177 -3.39 -30.17 -19.32
C ALA A 177 -2.78 -28.80 -18.97
N LEU A 178 -3.16 -27.74 -19.69
CA LEU A 178 -2.76 -26.36 -19.37
C LEU A 178 -3.35 -25.91 -18.04
N TYR A 179 -4.67 -26.02 -17.86
CA TYR A 179 -5.31 -25.64 -16.59
C TYR A 179 -4.80 -26.48 -15.40
N SER A 180 -4.35 -27.71 -15.65
CA SER A 180 -3.77 -28.59 -14.64
C SER A 180 -2.28 -28.32 -14.38
N LEU A 181 -1.62 -27.50 -15.19
CA LEU A 181 -0.16 -27.27 -15.13
C LEU A 181 0.64 -28.57 -15.18
N ASP A 182 0.26 -29.51 -16.06
CA ASP A 182 0.86 -30.85 -16.08
C ASP A 182 2.39 -30.82 -16.22
N GLU A 183 2.91 -29.91 -17.06
CA GLU A 183 4.35 -29.71 -17.23
C GLU A 183 5.06 -29.32 -15.92
N ILE A 184 4.46 -28.43 -15.12
CA ILE A 184 4.98 -28.02 -13.82
C ILE A 184 4.77 -29.11 -12.77
N ARG A 185 3.64 -29.82 -12.81
CA ARG A 185 3.31 -30.90 -11.87
C ARG A 185 4.40 -31.98 -11.82
N THR A 186 4.98 -32.32 -12.97
CA THR A 186 6.10 -33.28 -13.03
C THR A 186 7.33 -32.85 -12.24
N LEU A 187 7.50 -31.54 -12.00
CA LEU A 187 8.65 -30.96 -11.30
C LEU A 187 8.38 -30.70 -9.81
N LEU A 188 7.11 -30.75 -9.36
CA LEU A 188 6.75 -30.50 -7.96
C LEU A 188 7.47 -31.41 -6.95
N PRO A 189 7.65 -32.74 -7.20
CA PRO A 189 8.43 -33.58 -6.29
C PRO A 189 9.89 -33.13 -6.18
N SER A 190 10.43 -32.60 -7.28
CA SER A 190 11.80 -32.08 -7.29
C SER A 190 11.91 -30.78 -6.51
N LEU A 191 10.93 -29.89 -6.68
CA LEU A 191 10.83 -28.65 -5.91
C LEU A 191 10.66 -28.91 -4.42
N GLN A 192 9.78 -29.84 -4.02
CA GLN A 192 9.60 -30.23 -2.62
C GLN A 192 10.90 -30.73 -1.99
N THR A 193 11.73 -31.46 -2.75
CA THR A 193 13.03 -31.91 -2.24
C THR A 193 14.00 -30.74 -2.04
N VAL A 194 14.03 -29.77 -2.94
CA VAL A 194 14.82 -28.53 -2.78
C VAL A 194 14.35 -27.74 -1.54
N LEU A 195 13.04 -27.64 -1.34
CA LEU A 195 12.41 -26.92 -0.24
C LEU A 195 12.67 -27.55 1.14
N LYS A 196 13.17 -28.79 1.23
CA LYS A 196 13.58 -29.38 2.52
C LYS A 196 14.75 -28.61 3.15
N ASN A 197 15.66 -28.10 2.32
CA ASN A 197 16.90 -27.45 2.76
C ASN A 197 17.02 -25.99 2.34
N THR A 198 16.07 -25.49 1.53
CA THR A 198 16.13 -24.15 0.95
C THR A 198 14.82 -23.44 1.26
N LYS A 199 14.91 -22.24 1.85
CA LYS A 199 13.75 -21.36 2.01
C LYS A 199 13.67 -20.42 0.82
N ILE A 200 12.46 -20.26 0.29
CA ILE A 200 12.18 -19.40 -0.85
C ILE A 200 11.09 -18.42 -0.45
N LYS A 201 11.37 -17.13 -0.63
CA LYS A 201 10.48 -16.02 -0.35
C LYS A 201 10.20 -15.28 -1.66
N ILE A 202 8.94 -15.15 -2.02
CA ILE A 202 8.51 -14.34 -3.16
C ILE A 202 7.77 -13.13 -2.62
N LEU A 203 8.16 -11.94 -3.05
CA LEU A 203 7.60 -10.66 -2.62
C LEU A 203 7.03 -9.97 -3.86
N ILE A 204 5.72 -9.73 -3.86
CA ILE A 204 5.00 -9.13 -4.98
C ILE A 204 4.45 -7.77 -4.52
N ASP A 205 5.03 -6.67 -4.99
CA ASP A 205 4.65 -5.30 -4.63
C ASP A 205 4.20 -4.51 -5.86
N GLU A 206 3.66 -3.30 -5.67
CA GLU A 206 3.36 -2.34 -6.75
C GLU A 206 2.29 -2.82 -7.75
N LEU A 207 1.31 -3.58 -7.25
CA LEU A 207 0.14 -4.04 -8.02
C LEU A 207 -0.81 -2.92 -8.47
N ASP A 208 -0.52 -1.66 -8.12
CA ASP A 208 -1.36 -0.51 -8.41
C ASP A 208 -0.97 0.27 -9.67
N LYS A 209 0.23 0.04 -10.21
CA LYS A 209 0.64 0.71 -11.44
C LYS A 209 -0.11 0.14 -12.64
N GLY A 210 -0.69 1.03 -13.45
CA GLY A 210 -1.51 0.65 -14.60
C GLY A 210 -2.92 0.17 -14.26
N TRP A 211 -3.31 0.13 -12.98
CA TRP A 211 -4.66 -0.26 -12.59
C TRP A 211 -5.70 0.72 -13.15
N ASP A 212 -6.71 0.20 -13.84
CA ASP A 212 -7.78 0.96 -14.49
C ASP A 212 -9.18 0.64 -13.93
N ASN A 213 -9.27 -0.21 -12.91
CA ASN A 213 -10.51 -0.71 -12.33
C ASN A 213 -11.39 -1.55 -13.28
N SER A 214 -10.83 -2.04 -14.39
CA SER A 214 -11.52 -2.98 -15.29
C SER A 214 -11.78 -4.33 -14.64
N GLU A 215 -12.74 -5.09 -15.17
CA GLU A 215 -13.01 -6.45 -14.71
C GLU A 215 -11.78 -7.36 -14.87
N ASP A 216 -11.06 -7.24 -16.00
CA ASP A 216 -9.85 -8.02 -16.25
C ASP A 216 -8.74 -7.69 -15.24
N ALA A 217 -8.59 -6.42 -14.84
CA ALA A 217 -7.68 -6.05 -13.76
C ALA A 217 -8.07 -6.70 -12.42
N LYS A 218 -9.36 -6.69 -12.06
CA LYS A 218 -9.86 -7.35 -10.84
C LYS A 218 -9.63 -8.86 -10.89
N PHE A 219 -9.90 -9.52 -12.02
CA PHE A 219 -9.65 -10.95 -12.21
C PHE A 219 -8.17 -11.31 -12.14
N PHE A 220 -7.31 -10.47 -12.71
CA PHE A 220 -5.86 -10.65 -12.66
C PHE A 220 -5.35 -10.71 -11.22
N ILE A 221 -5.82 -9.80 -10.35
CA ILE A 221 -5.46 -9.81 -8.93
C ILE A 221 -6.13 -10.97 -8.18
N ALA A 222 -7.40 -11.28 -8.46
CA ALA A 222 -8.06 -12.45 -7.86
C ALA A 222 -7.34 -13.76 -8.20
N GLY A 223 -6.86 -13.89 -9.45
CA GLY A 223 -6.03 -15.01 -9.91
C GLY A 223 -4.70 -15.09 -9.15
N LEU A 224 -4.05 -13.94 -8.91
CA LEU A 224 -2.82 -13.85 -8.12
C LEU A 224 -3.03 -14.33 -6.67
N PHE A 225 -4.12 -13.92 -6.03
CA PHE A 225 -4.45 -14.38 -4.68
C PHE A 225 -4.66 -15.89 -4.62
N GLN A 226 -5.39 -16.45 -5.59
CA GLN A 226 -5.60 -17.90 -5.67
C GLN A 226 -4.29 -18.66 -5.93
N ALA A 227 -3.42 -18.13 -6.81
CA ALA A 227 -2.11 -18.71 -7.06
C ALA A 227 -1.23 -18.72 -5.80
N THR A 228 -1.26 -17.61 -5.05
CA THR A 228 -0.51 -17.43 -3.80
C THR A 228 -0.94 -18.43 -2.73
N GLN A 229 -2.25 -18.62 -2.51
CA GLN A 229 -2.75 -19.65 -1.59
C GLN A 229 -2.25 -21.05 -1.99
N LYS A 230 -2.36 -21.41 -3.28
CA LYS A 230 -1.91 -22.72 -3.78
C LYS A 230 -0.41 -22.95 -3.57
N LEU A 231 0.44 -21.97 -3.87
CA LEU A 231 1.88 -22.09 -3.68
C LEU A 231 2.27 -22.14 -2.19
N ASN A 232 1.60 -21.38 -1.34
CA ASN A 232 1.86 -21.35 0.11
C ASN A 232 1.49 -22.67 0.81
N LEU A 233 0.59 -23.46 0.23
CA LEU A 233 0.25 -24.80 0.73
C LEU A 233 1.31 -25.86 0.40
N LEU A 234 2.21 -25.61 -0.56
CA LEU A 234 3.18 -26.60 -1.02
C LEU A 234 4.22 -26.97 0.04
N SER A 235 4.68 -25.98 0.82
CA SER A 235 5.69 -26.16 1.86
C SER A 235 5.76 -24.94 2.78
N PRO A 236 6.00 -25.10 4.09
CA PRO A 236 6.25 -23.96 4.97
C PRO A 236 7.52 -23.16 4.60
N ASN A 237 8.44 -23.78 3.85
CA ASN A 237 9.68 -23.15 3.38
C ASN A 237 9.51 -22.37 2.06
N LEU A 238 8.33 -22.42 1.41
CA LEU A 238 7.96 -21.57 0.29
C LEU A 238 6.89 -20.57 0.77
N ARG A 239 7.18 -19.27 0.70
CA ARG A 239 6.19 -18.24 1.04
C ARG A 239 6.15 -17.16 -0.02
N VAL A 240 4.96 -16.95 -0.57
CA VAL A 240 4.60 -15.86 -1.47
C VAL A 240 3.86 -14.81 -0.65
N TYR A 241 4.33 -13.57 -0.70
CA TYR A 241 3.75 -12.42 -0.05
C TYR A 241 3.33 -11.39 -1.09
N ILE A 242 2.19 -10.77 -0.86
CA ILE A 242 1.62 -9.73 -1.73
C ILE A 242 1.42 -8.47 -0.91
N SER A 243 1.79 -7.32 -1.46
CA SER A 243 1.32 -6.02 -0.97
C SER A 243 0.37 -5.38 -1.97
N ILE A 244 -0.74 -4.86 -1.47
CA ILE A 244 -1.77 -4.23 -2.28
C ILE A 244 -2.29 -2.97 -1.59
N ARG A 245 -2.72 -2.00 -2.40
CA ARG A 245 -3.38 -0.80 -1.88
C ARG A 245 -4.80 -1.11 -1.37
N GLN A 246 -5.26 -0.38 -0.36
CA GLN A 246 -6.53 -0.66 0.31
C GLN A 246 -7.71 -0.56 -0.65
N GLU A 247 -7.76 0.51 -1.42
CA GLU A 247 -8.85 0.81 -2.34
C GLU A 247 -8.91 -0.20 -3.52
N LEU A 248 -7.77 -0.78 -3.89
CA LEU A 248 -7.73 -1.90 -4.84
C LEU A 248 -8.26 -3.18 -4.21
N PHE A 249 -7.85 -3.44 -2.97
CA PHE A 249 -8.31 -4.60 -2.22
C PHE A 249 -9.82 -4.55 -1.97
N ASP A 250 -10.39 -3.39 -1.68
CA ASP A 250 -11.81 -3.22 -1.40
C ASP A 250 -12.73 -3.56 -2.59
N ASN A 251 -12.22 -3.46 -3.82
CA ASN A 251 -12.95 -3.80 -5.04
C ASN A 251 -12.99 -5.31 -5.36
N ILE A 252 -12.08 -6.11 -4.79
CA ILE A 252 -11.91 -7.52 -5.15
C ILE A 252 -12.96 -8.45 -4.53
N PRO A 253 -13.38 -8.30 -3.25
CA PRO A 253 -14.37 -9.17 -2.64
C PRO A 253 -15.72 -9.22 -3.35
N GLN A 254 -16.06 -8.21 -4.17
CA GLN A 254 -17.32 -8.18 -4.93
C GLN A 254 -17.39 -9.27 -5.99
N ILE A 255 -16.24 -9.72 -6.49
CA ILE A 255 -16.15 -10.66 -7.62
C ILE A 255 -15.57 -12.02 -7.18
N TYR A 256 -15.01 -12.12 -5.98
CA TYR A 256 -14.27 -13.30 -5.55
C TYR A 256 -15.07 -14.16 -4.56
N GLU A 257 -15.64 -15.28 -5.02
CA GLU A 257 -16.46 -16.20 -4.20
C GLU A 257 -15.76 -16.67 -2.91
N ASP A 258 -14.45 -16.88 -2.97
CA ASP A 258 -13.64 -17.36 -1.84
C ASP A 258 -13.07 -16.23 -0.96
N ALA A 259 -13.61 -15.00 -1.05
CA ALA A 259 -13.08 -13.82 -0.36
C ALA A 259 -12.91 -14.00 1.14
N GLN A 260 -13.70 -14.88 1.75
CA GLN A 260 -13.57 -15.22 3.16
C GLN A 260 -12.25 -15.93 3.48
N LYS A 261 -11.75 -16.81 2.61
CA LYS A 261 -10.46 -17.52 2.80
C LYS A 261 -9.28 -16.55 2.75
N ILE A 262 -9.32 -15.57 1.84
CA ILE A 262 -8.30 -14.52 1.74
C ILE A 262 -8.21 -13.67 3.01
N ARG A 263 -9.34 -13.41 3.68
CA ARG A 263 -9.35 -12.57 4.89
C ARG A 263 -8.46 -13.12 6.00
N GLU A 264 -8.28 -14.44 6.07
CA GLU A 264 -7.37 -15.06 7.05
C GLU A 264 -5.89 -14.78 6.75
N ASP A 265 -5.53 -14.59 5.48
CA ASP A 265 -4.17 -14.27 5.04
C ASP A 265 -3.87 -12.77 5.05
N VAL A 266 -4.91 -11.93 5.14
CA VAL A 266 -4.82 -10.46 5.08
C VAL A 266 -4.44 -9.86 6.42
N GLU A 267 -3.57 -8.87 6.35
CA GLU A 267 -3.23 -7.98 7.45
C GLU A 267 -3.18 -6.54 6.92
N VAL A 268 -3.98 -5.68 7.55
CA VAL A 268 -4.04 -4.25 7.24
C VAL A 268 -2.99 -3.52 8.08
N ILE A 269 -2.09 -2.79 7.43
CA ILE A 269 -1.11 -1.98 8.14
C ILE A 269 -1.78 -0.77 8.79
N ARG A 270 -1.52 -0.60 10.08
CA ARG A 270 -1.96 0.56 10.85
C ARG A 270 -0.80 1.01 11.72
N TRP A 271 -0.71 2.32 11.91
CA TRP A 271 0.32 2.95 12.72
C TRP A 271 -0.32 3.70 13.87
N GLY A 272 0.22 3.52 15.07
CA GLY A 272 -0.08 4.34 16.23
C GLY A 272 0.84 5.55 16.32
N ARG A 273 0.42 6.57 17.08
CA ARG A 273 1.25 7.77 17.36
C ARG A 273 2.62 7.42 17.95
N ASN A 274 2.64 6.49 18.91
CA ASN A 274 3.90 6.04 19.53
C ASN A 274 4.80 5.29 18.54
N GLU A 275 4.23 4.51 17.63
CA GLU A 275 5.02 3.80 16.62
C GLU A 275 5.65 4.78 15.61
N LEU A 276 4.93 5.85 15.26
CA LEU A 276 5.46 6.93 14.43
C LEU A 276 6.58 7.71 15.13
N LEU A 277 6.44 7.96 16.44
CA LEU A 277 7.50 8.55 17.26
C LEU A 277 8.76 7.67 17.29
N GLU A 278 8.61 6.36 17.51
CA GLU A 278 9.73 5.41 17.47
C GLU A 278 10.37 5.32 16.08
N LEU A 279 9.55 5.36 15.02
CA LEU A 279 10.03 5.36 13.64
C LEU A 279 10.91 6.57 13.34
N ILE A 280 10.47 7.78 13.70
CA ILE A 280 11.28 8.97 13.45
C ILE A 280 12.49 9.02 14.39
N ALA A 281 12.36 8.57 15.63
CA ALA A 281 13.47 8.48 16.58
C ALA A 281 14.62 7.61 16.05
N ARG A 282 14.33 6.45 15.44
CA ARG A 282 15.36 5.61 14.80
C ARG A 282 16.10 6.33 13.67
N ARG A 283 15.40 7.13 12.86
CA ARG A 283 16.00 7.93 11.77
C ARG A 283 16.85 9.08 12.32
N ILE A 284 16.41 9.71 13.41
CA ILE A 284 17.21 10.72 14.14
C ILE A 284 18.49 10.07 14.67
N VAL A 285 18.41 8.89 15.31
CA VAL A 285 19.60 8.17 15.82
C VAL A 285 20.55 7.78 14.70
N HIS A 286 20.05 7.38 13.53
CA HIS A 286 20.89 7.08 12.39
C HIS A 286 21.65 8.33 11.90
N SER A 287 21.02 9.50 11.90
CA SER A 287 21.70 10.77 11.59
C SER A 287 22.68 11.19 12.69
N PHE A 288 22.36 10.87 13.94
CA PHE A 288 23.12 11.29 15.12
C PHE A 288 23.39 10.10 16.07
N PRO A 289 24.37 9.23 15.77
CA PRO A 289 24.67 8.04 16.58
C PRO A 289 24.99 8.38 18.06
N GLN A 290 25.55 9.56 18.32
CA GLN A 290 25.80 10.08 19.67
C GLN A 290 24.52 10.25 20.50
N ALA A 291 23.34 10.35 19.85
CA ALA A 291 22.04 10.49 20.48
C ALA A 291 21.40 9.15 20.90
N ALA A 292 21.99 8.00 20.54
CA ALA A 292 21.37 6.68 20.67
C ALA A 292 20.92 6.28 22.09
N ARG A 293 21.44 6.95 23.14
CA ARG A 293 21.07 6.71 24.54
C ARG A 293 19.80 7.42 24.98
N LEU A 294 19.27 8.34 24.16
CA LEU A 294 18.07 9.10 24.47
C LEU A 294 16.81 8.30 24.13
N ASP A 295 15.76 8.47 24.93
CA ASP A 295 14.43 7.96 24.57
C ASP A 295 13.83 8.74 23.38
N ALA A 296 12.82 8.16 22.74
CA ALA A 296 12.22 8.71 21.52
C ALA A 296 11.67 10.14 21.71
N GLN A 297 11.07 10.44 22.86
CA GLN A 297 10.55 11.78 23.17
C GLN A 297 11.68 12.81 23.32
N LYS A 298 12.78 12.44 23.98
CA LYS A 298 13.98 13.29 24.11
C LYS A 298 14.67 13.48 22.77
N LEU A 299 14.71 12.46 21.92
CA LEU A 299 15.22 12.54 20.54
C LEU A 299 14.39 13.54 19.74
N TRP A 300 13.07 13.43 19.76
CA TRP A 300 12.17 14.40 19.13
C TRP A 300 12.45 15.83 19.60
N ARG A 301 12.47 16.04 20.93
CA ARG A 301 12.72 17.36 21.55
C ARG A 301 14.14 17.88 21.37
N SER A 302 15.06 17.07 20.85
CA SER A 302 16.41 17.52 20.47
C SER A 302 16.44 18.16 19.09
N VAL A 303 15.45 17.84 18.24
CA VAL A 303 15.30 18.35 16.87
C VAL A 303 14.19 19.41 16.79
N PHE A 304 13.03 19.17 17.39
CA PHE A 304 11.88 20.08 17.39
C PHE A 304 11.71 20.79 18.74
N VAL A 305 11.08 21.97 18.72
CA VAL A 305 10.54 22.57 19.94
C VAL A 305 9.48 21.65 20.58
N ALA A 306 9.28 21.77 21.90
CA ALA A 306 8.41 20.85 22.62
C ALA A 306 6.92 21.12 22.35
N ARG A 307 6.53 22.39 22.21
CA ARG A 307 5.14 22.84 22.07
C ARG A 307 5.05 23.99 21.08
N MET A 308 3.90 24.07 20.41
CA MET A 308 3.47 25.22 19.62
C MET A 308 2.93 26.27 20.60
N GLN A 309 3.50 27.47 20.61
CA GLN A 309 3.11 28.52 21.55
C GLN A 309 1.70 29.03 21.27
N ALA A 310 1.32 29.15 19.99
CA ALA A 310 0.02 29.72 19.62
C ALA A 310 -1.18 28.84 19.99
N SER A 311 -0.99 27.51 20.06
CA SER A 311 -2.06 26.53 20.31
C SER A 311 -1.91 25.74 21.60
N ASP A 312 -0.77 25.87 22.29
CA ASP A 312 -0.40 25.06 23.46
C ASP A 312 -0.56 23.54 23.23
N ILE A 313 -0.12 23.06 22.06
CA ILE A 313 -0.13 21.63 21.68
C ILE A 313 1.32 21.13 21.60
N GLU A 314 1.59 19.88 22.00
CA GLU A 314 2.91 19.28 21.76
C GLU A 314 3.21 19.25 20.26
N THR A 315 4.40 19.66 19.86
CA THR A 315 4.76 19.78 18.44
C THR A 315 4.66 18.45 17.69
N LEU A 316 4.94 17.34 18.39
CA LEU A 316 4.74 15.99 17.84
C LEU A 316 3.26 15.74 17.49
N ASP A 317 2.36 16.03 18.43
CA ASP A 317 0.91 15.84 18.22
C ASP A 317 0.38 16.78 17.13
N TYR A 318 0.89 18.02 17.07
CA TYR A 318 0.55 18.98 16.04
C TYR A 318 0.88 18.46 14.64
N ILE A 319 2.10 17.94 14.46
CA ILE A 319 2.56 17.37 13.19
C ILE A 319 1.79 16.08 12.86
N ILE A 320 1.65 15.17 13.82
CA ILE A 320 0.95 13.89 13.60
C ILE A 320 -0.53 14.11 13.25
N ASP A 321 -1.23 15.08 13.85
CA ASP A 321 -2.66 15.36 13.54
C ASP A 321 -2.90 15.83 12.10
N ARG A 322 -1.84 16.31 11.43
CA ARG A 322 -1.81 16.69 10.00
C ARG A 322 -1.37 15.56 9.08
N THR A 323 -1.20 14.36 9.62
CA THR A 323 -1.01 13.14 8.85
C THR A 323 -2.22 12.24 8.99
N GLN A 324 -2.36 11.28 8.10
CA GLN A 324 -3.30 10.16 8.25
C GLN A 324 -2.67 8.98 8.99
N LEU A 325 -1.79 9.27 9.96
CA LEU A 325 -0.94 8.31 10.65
C LEU A 325 -0.08 7.47 9.68
N ARG A 326 0.41 8.07 8.60
CA ARG A 326 1.24 7.36 7.61
C ARG A 326 2.70 7.79 7.79
N PRO A 327 3.66 6.84 7.89
CA PRO A 327 5.07 7.17 8.06
C PRO A 327 5.60 8.14 7.01
N ARG A 328 5.23 7.95 5.74
CA ARG A 328 5.68 8.84 4.66
C ARG A 328 5.25 10.28 4.87
N GLU A 329 4.00 10.50 5.29
CA GLU A 329 3.45 11.84 5.52
C GLU A 329 4.14 12.54 6.69
N LEU A 330 4.42 11.81 7.78
CA LEU A 330 5.21 12.35 8.89
C LEU A 330 6.61 12.76 8.43
N LEU A 331 7.30 11.88 7.70
CA LEU A 331 8.66 12.15 7.24
C LEU A 331 8.70 13.32 6.24
N GLN A 332 7.74 13.39 5.32
CA GLN A 332 7.61 14.50 4.38
C GLN A 332 7.42 15.83 5.10
N PHE A 333 6.50 15.88 6.07
CA PHE A 333 6.28 17.10 6.82
C PHE A 333 7.52 17.51 7.64
N CYS A 334 8.16 16.55 8.32
CA CYS A 334 9.38 16.82 9.07
C CYS A 334 10.56 17.29 8.19
N LYS A 335 10.70 16.76 6.96
CA LYS A 335 11.71 17.23 5.99
C LYS A 335 11.45 18.66 5.55
N LEU A 336 10.21 18.97 5.18
CA LEU A 336 9.81 20.34 4.83
C LEU A 336 10.10 21.31 5.98
N CYS A 337 9.82 20.93 7.22
CA CYS A 337 10.16 21.74 8.39
C CYS A 337 11.68 21.95 8.55
N ALA A 338 12.49 20.92 8.31
CA ALA A 338 13.94 21.01 8.40
C ALA A 338 14.53 21.94 7.31
N GLU A 339 13.94 21.94 6.12
CA GLU A 339 14.31 22.82 4.99
C GLU A 339 14.01 24.31 5.24
N ARG A 340 13.12 24.64 6.19
CA ARG A 340 12.78 26.04 6.55
C ARG A 340 13.69 26.66 7.61
N ILE A 341 14.64 25.91 8.16
CA ILE A 341 15.60 26.48 9.11
C ILE A 341 16.65 27.29 8.36
N ASP A 342 16.93 28.50 8.85
CA ASP A 342 18.06 29.29 8.39
C ASP A 342 19.39 28.57 8.72
N CYS A 343 20.09 28.16 7.68
CA CYS A 343 21.37 27.44 7.72
C CYS A 343 22.50 28.20 8.42
N SER A 344 22.34 29.50 8.67
CA SER A 344 23.34 30.34 9.37
C SER A 344 23.37 30.14 10.89
N LEU A 345 22.35 29.51 11.49
CA LEU A 345 22.19 29.37 12.94
C LEU A 345 22.39 27.91 13.40
N ALA A 346 23.66 27.50 13.55
CA ALA A 346 24.02 26.17 14.03
C ALA A 346 23.41 25.86 15.42
N GLY A 347 22.81 24.68 15.56
CA GLY A 347 22.26 24.17 16.83
C GLY A 347 20.89 24.73 17.24
N ARG A 348 20.16 25.39 16.33
CA ARG A 348 18.75 25.76 16.52
C ARG A 348 17.86 24.52 16.34
N ARG A 349 16.76 24.45 17.11
CA ARG A 349 15.70 23.47 16.90
C ARG A 349 14.73 23.95 15.82
N ILE A 350 14.04 23.04 15.15
CA ILE A 350 12.87 23.37 14.33
C ILE A 350 11.84 24.01 15.25
N ASP A 351 11.53 25.28 15.01
CA ASP A 351 10.60 26.08 15.79
C ASP A 351 9.24 26.24 15.10
N GLU A 352 8.31 26.92 15.78
CA GLU A 352 6.94 27.13 15.32
C GLU A 352 6.86 27.90 14.00
N ILE A 353 7.79 28.82 13.75
CA ILE A 353 7.83 29.60 12.50
C ILE A 353 8.19 28.67 11.34
N ALA A 354 9.24 27.86 11.49
CA ALA A 354 9.64 26.89 10.47
C ALA A 354 8.51 25.88 10.16
N ILE A 355 7.78 25.43 11.19
CA ILE A 355 6.64 24.52 11.04
C ILE A 355 5.49 25.19 10.31
N ALA A 356 5.09 26.40 10.70
CA ALA A 356 3.99 27.13 10.07
C ALA A 356 4.29 27.43 8.59
N THR A 357 5.51 27.84 8.26
CA THR A 357 5.94 28.06 6.87
C THR A 357 5.99 26.76 6.05
N ALA A 358 6.44 25.66 6.65
CA ALA A 358 6.45 24.36 5.99
C ALA A 358 5.02 23.81 5.75
N GLU A 359 4.08 24.13 6.64
CA GLU A 359 2.69 23.67 6.57
C GLU A 359 1.97 24.17 5.30
N GLU A 360 2.30 25.35 4.78
CA GLU A 360 1.71 25.85 3.52
C GLU A 360 1.99 24.89 2.35
N ALA A 361 3.27 24.57 2.13
CA ALA A 361 3.69 23.66 1.07
C ALA A 361 3.20 22.23 1.33
N TYR A 362 3.30 21.75 2.58
CA TYR A 362 2.82 20.43 2.96
C TYR A 362 1.32 20.27 2.73
N SER A 363 0.53 21.30 3.06
CA SER A 363 -0.93 21.28 2.93
C SER A 363 -1.38 21.15 1.48
N GLU A 364 -0.72 21.87 0.56
CA GLU A 364 -0.98 21.75 -0.87
C GLU A 364 -0.64 20.35 -1.37
N GLN A 365 0.59 19.90 -1.11
CA GLN A 365 1.04 18.57 -1.54
C GLN A 365 0.12 17.48 -1.01
N LYS A 366 -0.23 17.52 0.28
CA LYS A 366 -1.07 16.50 0.92
C LYS A 366 -2.50 16.47 0.37
N THR A 367 -3.08 17.63 0.07
CA THR A 367 -4.45 17.72 -0.46
C THR A 367 -4.52 17.20 -1.89
N ARG A 368 -3.55 17.56 -2.74
CA ARG A 368 -3.45 17.02 -4.11
C ARG A 368 -3.13 15.53 -4.12
N ASP A 369 -2.21 15.07 -3.27
CA ASP A 369 -1.88 13.65 -3.11
C ASP A 369 -3.12 12.85 -2.73
N LEU A 370 -3.94 13.35 -1.80
CA LEU A 370 -5.18 12.71 -1.38
C LEU A 370 -6.17 12.55 -2.53
N ALA A 371 -6.41 13.61 -3.32
CA ALA A 371 -7.28 13.51 -4.50
C ALA A 371 -6.72 12.52 -5.54
N SER A 372 -5.41 12.57 -5.80
CA SER A 372 -4.75 11.70 -6.77
C SER A 372 -4.79 10.21 -6.39
N GLU A 373 -4.82 9.90 -5.09
CA GLU A 373 -4.84 8.53 -4.57
C GLU A 373 -6.09 7.79 -5.04
N TYR A 374 -7.23 8.48 -5.13
CA TYR A 374 -8.54 7.91 -5.47
C TYR A 374 -9.00 8.23 -6.90
N ARG A 375 -8.14 8.78 -7.76
CA ARG A 375 -8.50 9.27 -9.11
C ARG A 375 -9.26 8.29 -10.01
N PHE A 376 -9.09 6.98 -9.82
CA PHE A 376 -9.76 5.93 -10.59
C PHE A 376 -11.17 5.62 -10.08
N GLN A 377 -11.43 5.86 -8.79
CA GLN A 377 -12.74 5.67 -8.17
C GLN A 377 -13.56 6.97 -8.23
N TYR A 378 -12.88 8.10 -8.00
CA TYR A 378 -13.45 9.44 -7.96
C TYR A 378 -12.58 10.37 -8.81
N PRO A 379 -12.75 10.39 -10.14
CA PRO A 379 -12.04 11.31 -11.02
C PRO A 379 -12.30 12.76 -10.61
N HIS A 380 -11.28 13.62 -10.72
CA HIS A 380 -11.40 15.05 -10.42
C HIS A 380 -11.87 15.39 -8.98
N LEU A 381 -11.60 14.50 -8.02
CA LEU A 381 -11.97 14.68 -6.61
C LEU A 381 -11.46 15.99 -5.98
N LEU A 382 -10.40 16.59 -6.54
CA LEU A 382 -9.90 17.88 -6.07
C LEU A 382 -10.94 19.00 -6.24
N ASP A 383 -11.74 18.97 -7.31
CA ASP A 383 -12.78 19.97 -7.60
C ASP A 383 -13.84 20.00 -6.49
N VAL A 384 -14.13 18.83 -5.89
CA VAL A 384 -15.01 18.70 -4.72
C VAL A 384 -14.36 19.33 -3.47
N PHE A 385 -13.05 19.15 -3.27
CA PHE A 385 -12.34 19.78 -2.14
C PHE A 385 -12.31 21.30 -2.27
N GLU A 386 -12.20 21.83 -3.49
CA GLU A 386 -12.19 23.27 -3.78
C GLU A 386 -13.49 23.96 -3.34
N ILE A 387 -14.63 23.26 -3.29
CA ILE A 387 -15.88 23.81 -2.73
C ILE A 387 -15.70 24.25 -1.27
N PHE A 388 -14.81 23.62 -0.50
CA PHE A 388 -14.55 23.99 0.89
C PHE A 388 -13.66 25.24 1.02
N ARG A 389 -13.07 25.75 -0.08
CA ARG A 389 -12.14 26.88 -0.04
C ARG A 389 -12.78 28.11 0.62
N GLY A 390 -12.08 28.69 1.59
CA GLY A 390 -12.54 29.88 2.32
C GLY A 390 -13.73 29.65 3.25
N LYS A 391 -14.26 28.42 3.35
CA LYS A 391 -15.34 28.04 4.29
C LYS A 391 -14.76 27.69 5.67
N ARG A 392 -15.64 27.29 6.60
CA ARG A 392 -15.26 26.93 7.98
C ARG A 392 -14.52 25.58 7.99
N SER A 393 -13.59 25.41 8.91
CA SER A 393 -12.89 24.14 9.13
C SER A 393 -13.72 23.14 9.96
N HIS A 394 -14.68 23.62 10.73
CA HIS A 394 -15.53 22.82 11.63
C HIS A 394 -16.99 22.97 11.24
N TYR A 395 -17.73 21.86 11.32
CA TYR A 395 -19.13 21.77 10.94
C TYR A 395 -19.93 21.05 12.02
N GLU A 396 -21.11 21.59 12.32
CA GLU A 396 -22.21 20.80 12.89
C GLU A 396 -22.79 19.89 11.80
N LYS A 397 -23.37 18.76 12.20
CA LYS A 397 -23.88 17.74 11.28
C LYS A 397 -24.81 18.32 10.23
N GLU A 398 -25.79 19.12 10.64
CA GLU A 398 -26.81 19.70 9.76
C GLU A 398 -26.18 20.64 8.73
N ALA A 399 -25.21 21.44 9.15
CA ALA A 399 -24.51 22.38 8.27
C ALA A 399 -23.64 21.67 7.24
N LEU A 400 -23.00 20.55 7.62
CA LEU A 400 -22.26 19.71 6.67
C LEU A 400 -23.22 19.02 5.71
N ASP A 401 -24.28 18.40 6.22
CA ASP A 401 -25.26 17.65 5.43
C ASP A 401 -25.93 18.55 4.39
N TYR A 402 -26.29 19.79 4.76
CA TYR A 402 -26.83 20.77 3.82
C TYR A 402 -25.82 21.16 2.73
N LEU A 403 -24.55 21.37 3.09
CA LEU A 403 -23.51 21.67 2.10
C LEU A 403 -23.31 20.51 1.11
N LEU A 404 -23.26 19.27 1.62
CA LEU A 404 -23.10 18.08 0.78
C LEU A 404 -24.31 17.85 -0.12
N LEU A 405 -25.52 18.09 0.41
CA LEU A 405 -26.75 18.04 -0.38
C LEU A 405 -26.72 19.05 -1.52
N ALA A 406 -26.35 20.30 -1.25
CA ALA A 406 -26.22 21.33 -2.28
C ALA A 406 -25.19 20.97 -3.36
N ILE A 407 -24.08 20.29 -2.99
CA ILE A 407 -23.09 19.78 -3.96
C ILE A 407 -23.71 18.73 -4.88
N VAL A 408 -24.36 17.69 -4.34
CA VAL A 408 -24.95 16.61 -5.17
C VAL A 408 -26.18 17.06 -5.95
N CYS A 409 -26.86 18.12 -5.52
CA CYS A 409 -27.95 18.75 -6.28
C CYS A 409 -27.45 19.71 -7.38
N GLY A 410 -26.14 19.91 -7.53
CA GLY A 410 -25.55 20.77 -8.56
C GLY A 410 -25.67 22.28 -8.29
N GLU A 411 -25.87 22.69 -7.04
CA GLU A 411 -25.84 24.12 -6.68
C GLU A 411 -24.41 24.70 -6.69
N TYR A 412 -23.40 23.82 -6.67
CA TYR A 412 -21.99 24.15 -6.78
C TYR A 412 -21.43 23.59 -8.08
N ASP A 413 -20.63 24.41 -8.77
CA ASP A 413 -19.87 23.95 -9.94
C ASP A 413 -18.66 23.13 -9.45
N VAL A 414 -18.69 21.83 -9.74
CA VAL A 414 -17.61 20.87 -9.47
C VAL A 414 -16.89 20.46 -10.76
N GLU A 415 -17.00 21.29 -11.81
CA GLU A 415 -16.34 21.15 -13.11
C GLU A 415 -16.39 19.70 -13.63
N GLN A 416 -15.25 19.01 -13.58
CA GLN A 416 -15.04 17.70 -14.19
C GLN A 416 -15.52 16.55 -13.29
N ALA A 417 -15.82 16.79 -12.03
CA ALA A 417 -16.38 15.80 -11.11
C ALA A 417 -17.92 15.64 -11.25
N THR A 418 -18.58 16.53 -12.00
CA THR A 418 -20.05 16.53 -12.21
C THR A 418 -20.63 15.16 -12.57
N PRO A 419 -20.02 14.36 -13.49
CA PRO A 419 -20.64 13.11 -13.94
C PRO A 419 -20.94 12.08 -12.85
N TRP A 420 -20.11 12.01 -11.80
CA TRP A 420 -20.32 11.06 -10.71
C TRP A 420 -20.92 11.71 -9.46
N ILE A 421 -20.79 13.03 -9.29
CA ILE A 421 -21.35 13.75 -8.15
C ILE A 421 -22.88 13.81 -8.19
N LEU A 422 -23.47 14.06 -9.37
CA LEU A 422 -24.93 14.19 -9.52
C LEU A 422 -25.66 12.84 -9.45
N ASP A 423 -24.93 11.74 -9.64
CA ASP A 423 -25.46 10.36 -9.55
C ASP A 423 -25.44 9.81 -8.12
N MET A 424 -24.93 10.58 -7.15
CA MET A 424 -24.77 10.16 -5.76
C MET A 424 -25.74 10.87 -4.81
N ASP A 425 -26.02 10.21 -3.68
CA ASP A 425 -26.66 10.87 -2.55
C ASP A 425 -25.64 11.59 -1.64
N TYR A 426 -26.12 12.53 -0.82
CA TYR A 426 -25.24 13.30 0.08
C TYR A 426 -24.63 12.45 1.21
N LEU A 427 -25.25 11.33 1.59
CA LEU A 427 -24.74 10.40 2.59
C LEU A 427 -23.58 9.56 2.01
N GLU A 428 -23.68 9.15 0.75
CA GLU A 428 -22.62 8.51 -0.01
C GLU A 428 -21.42 9.46 -0.14
N LEU A 429 -21.64 10.71 -0.54
CA LEU A 429 -20.57 11.72 -0.59
C LEU A 429 -19.93 11.93 0.79
N LYS A 430 -20.73 12.05 1.85
CA LYS A 430 -20.22 12.14 3.24
C LYS A 430 -19.36 10.94 3.61
N GLN A 431 -19.81 9.73 3.25
CA GLN A 431 -19.11 8.49 3.53
C GLN A 431 -17.79 8.39 2.75
N ILE A 432 -17.74 8.89 1.52
CA ILE A 432 -16.53 8.99 0.70
C ILE A 432 -15.54 9.95 1.36
N LEU A 433 -15.95 11.19 1.64
CA LEU A 433 -15.08 12.21 2.26
C LEU A 433 -14.54 11.75 3.62
N TRP A 434 -15.31 10.96 4.37
CA TRP A 434 -14.84 10.27 5.58
C TRP A 434 -13.80 9.19 5.26
N LYS A 435 -14.12 8.22 4.39
CA LYS A 435 -13.25 7.06 4.09
C LYS A 435 -11.88 7.46 3.56
N ILE A 436 -11.83 8.46 2.68
CA ILE A 436 -10.57 8.98 2.12
C ILE A 436 -9.76 9.77 3.16
N GLY A 437 -10.38 10.16 4.28
CA GLY A 437 -9.75 10.92 5.35
C GLY A 437 -9.72 12.43 5.12
N PHE A 438 -10.63 12.96 4.29
CA PHE A 438 -10.85 14.40 4.15
C PHE A 438 -11.66 14.95 5.34
N LEU A 439 -12.58 14.16 5.90
CA LEU A 439 -13.32 14.47 7.12
C LEU A 439 -12.74 13.77 8.35
N LYS A 440 -12.82 14.46 9.49
CA LYS A 440 -12.66 13.89 10.84
C LYS A 440 -13.95 14.06 11.63
N ALA A 441 -14.29 13.05 12.44
CA ALA A 441 -15.52 12.98 13.23
C ALA A 441 -15.18 13.20 14.70
N TRP A 442 -15.98 13.99 15.41
CA TRP A 442 -15.84 14.15 16.85
C TRP A 442 -16.31 12.90 17.59
N VAL A 443 -15.41 12.26 18.31
CA VAL A 443 -15.70 11.07 19.11
C VAL A 443 -15.49 11.40 20.58
N PRO A 444 -16.53 11.29 21.43
CA PRO A 444 -16.36 11.43 22.87
C PRO A 444 -15.45 10.33 23.42
N ARG A 445 -14.44 10.68 24.23
CA ARG A 445 -13.69 9.66 25.00
C ARG A 445 -14.19 9.65 26.44
N TYR A 446 -14.60 8.47 26.90
CA TYR A 446 -14.83 8.23 28.31
C TYR A 446 -13.47 8.09 28.99
N THR A 447 -13.10 9.06 29.82
CA THR A 447 -11.96 8.90 30.72
C THR A 447 -12.46 8.37 32.06
N ASN A 448 -11.79 7.35 32.62
CA ASN A 448 -12.14 6.73 33.91
C ASN A 448 -11.97 7.67 35.13
N ARG A 449 -11.77 8.98 34.93
CA ARG A 449 -11.61 9.98 35.99
C ARG A 449 -12.52 11.18 35.71
N ARG A 450 -13.69 11.19 36.38
CA ARG A 450 -14.60 12.33 36.61
C ARG A 450 -14.94 13.21 35.39
N THR A 451 -16.15 13.01 34.86
CA THR A 451 -17.09 14.03 34.36
C THR A 451 -16.53 15.18 33.51
N SER A 452 -15.59 14.91 32.60
CA SER A 452 -15.43 15.72 31.39
C SER A 452 -15.41 14.80 30.17
N LEU A 453 -16.32 15.05 29.22
CA LEU A 453 -16.31 14.42 27.91
C LEU A 453 -15.15 15.05 27.12
N ALA A 454 -13.92 14.62 27.40
CA ALA A 454 -12.78 14.95 26.56
C ALA A 454 -12.93 14.18 25.25
N GLY A 455 -13.52 14.78 24.23
CA GLY A 455 -13.59 14.19 22.89
C GLY A 455 -12.36 14.52 22.05
N ALA A 456 -12.24 13.85 20.92
CA ALA A 456 -11.23 14.15 19.92
C ALA A 456 -11.82 13.98 18.53
N TYR A 457 -11.35 14.78 17.59
CA TYR A 457 -11.66 14.58 16.18
C TYR A 457 -10.75 13.51 15.60
N LEU A 458 -11.32 12.35 15.27
CA LEU A 458 -10.61 11.18 14.77
C LEU A 458 -10.93 10.97 13.29
N GLY A 459 -9.95 10.47 12.53
CA GLY A 459 -10.14 10.12 11.12
C GLY A 459 -10.56 8.66 10.91
N HIS A 460 -10.92 8.32 9.67
CA HIS A 460 -11.27 6.95 9.29
C HIS A 460 -10.20 5.90 9.65
N TYR A 461 -8.93 6.26 9.50
CA TYR A 461 -7.78 5.41 9.83
C TYR A 461 -7.66 5.11 11.33
N GLU A 462 -8.21 5.95 12.20
CA GLU A 462 -8.28 5.74 13.64
C GLU A 462 -9.52 4.93 14.04
N VAL A 463 -10.68 5.21 13.41
CA VAL A 463 -11.98 4.64 13.81
C VAL A 463 -12.83 4.24 12.59
N PRO A 464 -12.45 3.18 11.85
CA PRO A 464 -13.05 2.90 10.54
C PRO A 464 -14.53 2.49 10.58
N THR A 465 -15.00 1.94 11.70
CA THR A 465 -16.33 1.33 11.84
C THR A 465 -17.38 2.26 12.47
N ILE A 466 -17.12 3.56 12.54
CA ILE A 466 -18.05 4.52 13.15
C ILE A 466 -19.27 4.75 12.25
N ASN A 467 -20.46 4.81 12.84
CA ASN A 467 -21.65 5.27 12.12
C ASN A 467 -21.67 6.80 12.12
N LEU A 468 -21.48 7.42 10.95
CA LEU A 468 -21.45 8.87 10.77
C LEU A 468 -22.78 9.55 11.09
N GLU A 469 -23.90 8.83 11.05
CA GLU A 469 -25.21 9.38 11.38
C GLU A 469 -25.32 9.74 12.87
N ASN A 470 -24.55 9.08 13.74
CA ASN A 470 -24.53 9.35 15.17
C ASN A 470 -23.50 10.42 15.57
N ILE A 471 -22.89 11.09 14.60
CA ILE A 471 -21.84 12.09 14.82
C ILE A 471 -22.41 13.48 14.61
N GLU A 472 -22.35 14.29 15.67
CA GLU A 472 -22.89 15.65 15.69
C GLU A 472 -21.91 16.70 15.14
N ARG A 473 -20.61 16.40 15.13
CA ARG A 473 -19.57 17.38 14.79
C ARG A 473 -18.50 16.78 13.90
N PHE A 474 -18.17 17.52 12.86
CA PHE A 474 -17.14 17.19 11.90
C PHE A 474 -16.11 18.31 11.80
N ARG A 475 -14.90 17.97 11.37
CA ARG A 475 -13.94 18.95 10.89
C ARG A 475 -13.31 18.45 9.60
N ILE A 476 -12.93 19.37 8.73
CA ILE A 476 -12.05 19.07 7.60
C ILE A 476 -10.68 18.70 8.16
N HIS A 477 -10.00 17.77 7.52
CA HIS A 477 -8.68 17.30 7.94
C HIS A 477 -7.72 18.51 8.06
N PRO A 478 -7.02 18.70 9.20
CA PRO A 478 -6.17 19.88 9.42
C PRO A 478 -5.08 20.07 8.36
N ALA A 479 -4.62 18.98 7.76
CA ALA A 479 -3.66 19.02 6.66
C ALA A 479 -4.17 19.76 5.41
N CYS A 480 -5.48 19.95 5.25
CA CYS A 480 -6.07 20.66 4.10
C CYS A 480 -6.34 22.15 4.40
N THR A 481 -6.15 22.58 5.65
CA THR A 481 -6.54 23.92 6.12
C THR A 481 -5.83 25.05 5.39
N SER A 482 -4.50 24.97 5.25
CA SER A 482 -3.73 26.06 4.65
C SER A 482 -4.01 26.18 3.14
N PHE A 483 -3.98 25.04 2.42
CA PHE A 483 -4.23 25.02 0.98
C PHE A 483 -5.63 25.50 0.59
N LEU A 484 -6.66 25.12 1.36
CA LEU A 484 -8.05 25.54 1.12
C LEU A 484 -8.39 26.86 1.82
N HIS A 485 -7.45 27.52 2.50
CA HIS A 485 -7.68 28.73 3.29
C HIS A 485 -8.91 28.63 4.22
N LEU A 486 -9.05 27.50 4.93
CA LEU A 486 -10.20 27.26 5.80
C LEU A 486 -10.17 28.21 7.00
N LYS A 487 -11.33 28.73 7.38
CA LYS A 487 -11.49 29.60 8.54
C LYS A 487 -11.56 28.75 9.81
N ASN A 488 -10.71 29.05 10.78
CA ASN A 488 -10.82 28.46 12.13
C ASN A 488 -12.10 28.94 12.81
N PRO A 489 -12.71 28.13 13.70
CA PRO A 489 -13.81 28.60 14.54
C PRO A 489 -13.31 29.79 15.36
N ALA A 490 -14.12 30.84 15.41
CA ALA A 490 -13.87 32.05 16.19
C ALA A 490 -13.99 31.78 17.69
#